data_AF-A0A7H4MQ70-F1
#
_entry.id   AF-A0A7H4MQ70-F1
#
_cell.length_a   1.000
_cell.length_b   1.000
_cell.length_c   1.000
_cell.angle_alpha   90.00
_cell.angle_beta   90.00
_cell.angle_gamma   90.00
#
_symmetry.space_group_name_H-M   'P 1'
#
loop_
_entity.id
_entity.type
_entity.pdbx_description
1 polymer ?
#
loop_
_entity_poly.entity_id
_entity_poly.type
_entity_poly.pdbx_seq_one_letter_code
_entity_poly.pdbx_strand_id
1 'polypeptide(L)'
;MISHRNLAYRTQDGEEVNLTDFQGQRVLVYFYPKAMTPGCTVQACGLRDNMDDLKKAGVEVLGISTDKPEKLSRFAEKELLNFTLLSDENHQVCEQFGVWGEKSFMGKPTTVFTVLVSSSMPMAKSNTSLMTSRPAITTTWC
;
A
#
# COMPACT_ATOMS: atom_id res chain seq x y z
N MET A 1 15.59 23.64 -0.84
CA MET A 1 14.70 23.26 0.27
C MET A 1 13.49 22.57 -0.34
N ILE A 2 13.52 21.25 -0.46
CA ILE A 2 12.38 20.50 -1.02
C ILE A 2 11.46 20.16 0.14
N SER A 3 10.25 20.68 0.07
CA SER A 3 9.17 20.43 1.02
C SER A 3 8.95 18.92 1.14
N HIS A 4 9.19 18.36 2.33
CA HIS A 4 8.72 17.03 2.69
C HIS A 4 7.19 17.13 2.66
N ARG A 5 6.57 16.75 1.54
CA ARG A 5 5.12 16.81 1.42
C ARG A 5 4.55 15.86 2.46
N ASN A 6 3.86 16.44 3.44
CA ASN A 6 3.02 15.73 4.39
C ASN A 6 1.90 15.10 3.54
N LEU A 7 2.03 13.82 3.24
CA LEU A 7 1.03 13.10 2.46
C LEU A 7 -0.05 12.65 3.43
N ALA A 8 -1.08 13.48 3.56
CA ALA A 8 -2.28 13.16 4.31
C ALA A 8 -3.19 12.29 3.43
N TYR A 9 -3.51 11.10 3.94
CA TYR A 9 -4.40 10.14 3.28
C TYR A 9 -5.72 10.07 4.02
N ARG A 10 -6.81 9.96 3.26
CA ARG A 10 -8.14 9.77 3.83
C ARG A 10 -8.32 8.31 4.22
N THR A 11 -8.74 8.07 5.45
CA THR A 11 -9.10 6.74 5.95
C THR A 11 -10.50 6.34 5.50
N GLN A 12 -10.89 5.09 5.77
CA GLN A 12 -12.27 4.64 5.63
C GLN A 12 -13.29 5.45 6.44
N ASP A 13 -12.86 6.09 7.53
CA ASP A 13 -13.73 6.89 8.40
C ASP A 13 -13.77 8.37 7.99
N GLY A 14 -13.04 8.73 6.92
CA GLY A 14 -12.94 10.10 6.40
C GLY A 14 -11.91 10.97 7.13
N GLU A 15 -11.20 10.41 8.11
CA GLU A 15 -10.11 11.06 8.83
C GLU A 15 -8.86 11.19 7.94
N GLU A 16 -8.00 12.15 8.25
CA GLU A 16 -6.71 12.32 7.57
C GLU A 16 -5.58 11.77 8.44
N VAL A 17 -4.76 10.91 7.84
CA VAL A 17 -3.60 10.26 8.51
C VAL A 17 -2.35 10.53 7.68
N ASN A 18 -1.24 10.88 8.36
CA ASN A 18 0.06 10.97 7.69
C ASN A 18 0.85 9.68 7.90
N LEU A 19 1.51 9.21 6.83
CA LEU A 19 2.38 8.03 6.95
C LEU A 19 3.58 8.28 7.87
N THR A 20 3.92 9.54 8.14
CA THR A 20 4.95 9.93 9.12
C THR A 20 4.58 9.56 10.55
N ASP A 21 3.28 9.43 10.85
CA ASP A 21 2.78 9.11 12.20
C ASP A 21 3.16 7.68 12.60
N PHE A 22 3.50 6.84 11.62
CA PHE A 22 3.96 5.45 11.82
C PHE A 22 5.48 5.30 11.79
N GLN A 23 6.26 6.38 11.76
CA GLN A 23 7.72 6.29 11.81
C GLN A 23 8.20 5.62 13.11
N GLY A 24 9.17 4.71 12.98
CA GLY A 24 9.72 3.95 14.11
C GLY A 24 8.85 2.77 14.56
N GLN A 25 7.67 2.58 13.96
CA GLN A 25 6.80 1.43 14.22
C GLN A 25 7.04 0.33 13.17
N ARG A 26 6.72 -0.91 13.52
CA ARG A 26 6.66 -1.99 12.52
C ARG A 26 5.30 -1.92 11.85
N VAL A 27 5.30 -1.69 10.54
CA VAL A 27 4.06 -1.55 9.78
C VAL A 27 4.04 -2.59 8.67
N LEU A 28 2.97 -3.36 8.62
CA LEU A 28 2.60 -4.18 7.48
C LEU A 28 1.71 -3.34 6.58
N VAL A 29 2.25 -2.96 5.42
CA VAL A 29 1.49 -2.26 4.39
C VAL A 29 1.02 -3.28 3.35
N TYR A 30 -0.29 -3.39 3.21
CA TYR A 30 -0.97 -4.27 2.28
C TYR A 30 -1.54 -3.43 1.13
N PHE A 31 -0.90 -3.50 -0.05
CA PHE A 31 -1.41 -2.85 -1.26
C PHE A 31 -2.34 -3.79 -2.03
N TYR A 32 -3.51 -3.28 -2.43
CA TYR A 32 -4.47 -4.03 -3.22
C TYR A 32 -5.14 -3.19 -4.31
N PRO A 33 -5.49 -3.79 -5.46
CA PRO A 33 -6.02 -3.05 -6.60
C PRO A 33 -7.45 -2.56 -6.41
N LYS A 34 -8.30 -3.35 -5.73
CA LYS A 34 -9.72 -3.02 -5.60
C LYS A 34 -10.41 -3.74 -4.44
N ALA A 35 -10.97 -2.94 -3.52
CA ALA A 35 -11.83 -3.38 -2.44
C ALA A 35 -13.04 -4.18 -2.95
N MET A 36 -13.50 -5.12 -2.12
CA MET A 36 -14.67 -5.98 -2.37
C MET A 36 -14.56 -6.89 -3.61
N THR A 37 -13.34 -7.18 -4.07
CA THR A 37 -13.10 -8.22 -5.07
C THR A 37 -12.70 -9.53 -4.39
N PRO A 38 -13.04 -10.72 -4.94
CA PRO A 38 -12.85 -12.00 -4.25
C PRO A 38 -11.42 -12.21 -3.71
N GLY A 39 -10.40 -11.88 -4.51
CA GLY A 39 -9.01 -12.00 -4.08
C GLY A 39 -8.64 -11.05 -2.93
N CYS A 40 -9.02 -9.77 -3.06
CA CYS A 40 -8.70 -8.76 -2.04
C CYS A 40 -9.48 -9.00 -0.74
N THR A 41 -10.72 -9.50 -0.83
CA THR A 41 -11.53 -9.87 0.33
C THR A 41 -10.88 -11.02 1.11
N VAL A 42 -10.45 -12.10 0.44
CA VAL A 42 -9.77 -13.22 1.12
C VAL A 42 -8.53 -12.75 1.87
N GLN A 43 -7.74 -11.87 1.26
CA GLN A 43 -6.51 -11.35 1.86
C GLN A 43 -6.79 -10.42 3.04
N ALA A 44 -7.75 -9.50 2.90
CA ALA A 44 -8.15 -8.60 3.98
C ALA A 44 -8.73 -9.37 5.18
N CYS A 45 -9.59 -10.37 4.93
CA CYS A 45 -10.11 -11.25 5.98
C CYS A 45 -8.99 -12.06 6.64
N GLY A 46 -8.03 -12.55 5.86
CA GLY A 46 -6.84 -13.22 6.42
C GLY A 46 -6.05 -12.33 7.38
N LEU A 47 -5.84 -11.05 7.05
CA LEU A 47 -5.22 -10.09 7.97
C LEU A 47 -6.09 -9.84 9.20
N ARG A 48 -7.39 -9.61 9.01
CA ARG A 48 -8.37 -9.40 10.09
C ARG A 48 -8.31 -10.52 11.13
N ASP A 49 -8.31 -11.77 10.65
CA ASP A 49 -8.35 -12.97 11.48
C ASP A 49 -7.03 -13.21 12.24
N ASN A 50 -5.92 -12.61 11.80
CA ASN A 50 -4.60 -12.71 12.43
C ASN A 50 -4.15 -11.42 13.15
N MET A 51 -5.03 -10.43 13.31
CA MET A 51 -4.66 -9.14 13.90
C MET A 51 -4.15 -9.26 15.34
N ASP A 52 -4.65 -10.20 16.13
CA ASP A 52 -4.20 -10.36 17.52
C ASP A 52 -2.73 -10.79 17.59
N ASP A 53 -2.28 -11.65 16.69
CA ASP A 53 -0.89 -12.10 16.65
C ASP A 53 0.03 -11.03 16.06
N LEU A 54 -0.44 -10.27 15.07
CA LEU A 54 0.26 -9.09 14.55
C LEU A 54 0.43 -8.02 15.65
N LYS A 55 -0.62 -7.74 16.42
CA LYS A 55 -0.56 -6.81 17.57
C LYS A 55 0.42 -7.28 18.64
N LYS A 56 0.43 -8.57 19.00
CA LYS A 56 1.42 -9.14 19.94
C LYS A 56 2.86 -9.01 19.42
N ALA A 57 3.06 -9.06 18.11
CA ALA A 57 4.35 -8.84 17.46
C ALA A 57 4.73 -7.35 17.34
N GLY A 58 3.88 -6.44 17.80
CA GLY A 58 4.05 -4.99 17.69
C GLY A 58 3.95 -4.48 16.26
N VAL A 59 3.12 -5.12 15.42
CA VAL A 59 2.92 -4.77 14.01
C VAL A 59 1.57 -4.10 13.82
N GLU A 60 1.61 -2.88 13.27
CA GLU A 60 0.44 -2.16 12.80
C GLU A 60 0.11 -2.56 11.35
N VAL A 61 -1.16 -2.62 10.98
CA VAL A 61 -1.59 -3.03 9.62
C VAL A 61 -2.30 -1.89 8.92
N LEU A 62 -1.81 -1.54 7.73
CA LEU A 62 -2.42 -0.54 6.84
C LEU A 62 -2.76 -1.17 5.49
N GLY A 63 -4.05 -1.15 5.12
CA GLY A 63 -4.48 -1.51 3.77
C GLY A 63 -4.53 -0.28 2.86
N ILE A 64 -3.89 -0.30 1.69
CA ILE A 64 -3.86 0.85 0.77
C ILE A 64 -4.39 0.42 -0.61
N SER A 65 -5.33 1.19 -1.15
CA SER A 65 -5.81 1.04 -2.52
C SER A 65 -6.19 2.37 -3.13
N THR A 66 -6.55 2.37 -4.42
CA THR A 66 -6.98 3.56 -5.15
C THR A 66 -8.48 3.83 -5.01
N ASP A 67 -9.18 3.10 -4.13
CA ASP A 67 -10.60 3.26 -3.91
C ASP A 67 -10.89 4.42 -2.95
N LYS A 68 -11.98 5.14 -3.23
CA LYS A 68 -12.44 6.28 -2.42
C LYS A 68 -12.80 5.89 -0.98
N PRO A 69 -12.69 6.82 -0.01
CA PRO A 69 -13.04 6.58 1.40
C PRO A 69 -14.40 5.93 1.61
N GLU A 70 -15.44 6.32 0.86
CA GLU A 70 -16.78 5.76 1.02
C GLU A 70 -16.86 4.28 0.63
N LYS A 71 -16.02 3.85 -0.32
CA LYS A 71 -15.94 2.45 -0.71
C LYS A 71 -15.11 1.64 0.29
N LEU A 72 -14.07 2.25 0.87
CA LEU A 72 -13.28 1.65 1.95
C LEU A 72 -14.13 1.44 3.20
N SER A 73 -14.95 2.43 3.58
CA SER A 73 -15.92 2.35 4.67
C SER A 73 -16.83 1.13 4.50
N ARG A 74 -17.48 1.00 3.34
CA ARG A 74 -18.34 -0.16 3.03
C ARG A 74 -17.59 -1.49 3.07
N PHE A 75 -16.33 -1.51 2.65
CA PHE A 75 -15.51 -2.73 2.69
C PHE A 75 -15.16 -3.12 4.12
N ALA A 76 -14.76 -2.15 4.94
CA ALA A 76 -14.48 -2.35 6.36
C ALA A 76 -15.72 -2.82 7.12
N GLU A 77 -16.87 -2.19 6.91
CA GLU A 77 -18.15 -2.59 7.52
C GLU A 77 -18.58 -3.99 7.08
N LYS A 78 -18.58 -4.26 5.77
CA LYS A 78 -19.09 -5.53 5.23
C LYS A 78 -18.24 -6.71 5.66
N GLU A 79 -16.92 -6.56 5.65
CA GLU A 79 -15.99 -7.65 5.97
C GLU A 79 -15.48 -7.57 7.42
N LEU A 80 -16.04 -6.68 8.24
CA LEU A 80 -15.66 -6.47 9.64
C LEU A 80 -14.15 -6.27 9.84
N LEU A 81 -13.54 -5.48 8.96
CA LEU A 81 -12.10 -5.23 9.01
C LEU A 81 -11.77 -4.38 10.25
N ASN A 82 -10.73 -4.80 10.96
CA ASN A 82 -10.33 -4.27 12.27
C ASN A 82 -8.94 -3.60 12.22
N PHE A 83 -8.60 -3.05 11.05
CA PHE A 83 -7.38 -2.33 10.75
C PHE A 83 -7.67 -1.19 9.77
N THR A 84 -6.76 -0.21 9.69
CA THR A 84 -6.96 1.02 8.92
C THR A 84 -6.81 0.80 7.42
N LEU A 85 -7.73 1.37 6.64
CA LEU A 85 -7.68 1.42 5.19
C LEU A 85 -7.43 2.86 4.71
N LEU A 86 -6.46 3.06 3.83
CA LEU A 86 -6.10 4.35 3.27
C LEU A 86 -6.48 4.44 1.79
N SER A 87 -7.09 5.54 1.42
CA SER A 87 -7.40 5.93 0.04
C SER A 87 -6.20 6.62 -0.61
N ASP A 88 -5.66 6.03 -1.67
CA ASP A 88 -4.61 6.58 -2.54
C ASP A 88 -5.18 6.85 -3.95
N GLU A 89 -6.22 7.68 -4.04
CA GLU A 89 -6.91 8.02 -5.30
C GLU A 89 -5.98 8.54 -6.40
N ASN A 90 -4.86 9.17 -6.02
CA ASN A 90 -3.88 9.74 -6.95
C ASN A 90 -2.66 8.83 -7.19
N HIS A 91 -2.66 7.62 -6.63
CA HIS A 91 -1.59 6.61 -6.76
C HIS A 91 -0.22 7.04 -6.24
N GLN A 92 -0.15 8.10 -5.43
CA GLN A 92 1.11 8.69 -5.00
C GLN A 92 1.88 7.76 -4.05
N VAL A 93 1.19 7.05 -3.16
CA VAL A 93 1.85 6.03 -2.31
C VAL A 93 2.31 4.89 -3.18
N CYS A 94 1.42 4.41 -4.04
CA CYS A 94 1.70 3.25 -4.86
C CYS A 94 2.93 3.47 -5.75
N GLU A 95 3.08 4.67 -6.33
CA GLU A 95 4.26 5.09 -7.09
C GLU A 95 5.52 5.16 -6.23
N GLN A 96 5.44 5.76 -5.04
CA GLN A 96 6.59 5.88 -4.13
C GLN A 96 7.12 4.54 -3.64
N PHE A 97 6.22 3.60 -3.39
CA PHE A 97 6.56 2.24 -2.98
C PHE A 97 6.97 1.35 -4.17
N GLY A 98 6.89 1.86 -5.40
CA GLY A 98 7.20 1.09 -6.62
C GLY A 98 6.26 -0.08 -6.85
N VAL A 99 5.08 -0.08 -6.21
CA VAL A 99 4.04 -1.09 -6.38
C VAL A 99 3.07 -0.71 -7.50
N TRP A 100 3.08 0.56 -7.92
CA TRP A 100 2.41 1.03 -9.12
C TRP A 100 3.17 0.56 -10.36
N GLY A 101 2.55 -0.31 -11.15
CA GLY A 101 3.13 -0.83 -12.38
C GLY A 101 2.09 -1.47 -13.28
N GLU A 102 2.26 -1.27 -14.58
CA GLU A 102 1.37 -1.80 -15.63
C GLU A 102 1.54 -3.31 -15.80
N LYS A 103 1.09 -4.11 -14.82
CA LYS A 103 0.70 -5.48 -15.13
C LYS A 103 -0.71 -5.42 -15.72
N SER A 104 -0.77 -5.50 -17.05
CA SER A 104 -2.02 -5.62 -17.78
C SER A 104 -2.66 -6.97 -17.46
N PHE A 105 -3.64 -6.97 -16.56
CA PHE A 105 -4.62 -8.04 -16.48
C PHE A 105 -5.88 -7.53 -17.16
N MET A 106 -6.23 -8.11 -18.32
CA MET A 106 -7.39 -7.71 -19.13
C MET A 106 -7.40 -6.22 -19.55
N GLY A 107 -6.24 -5.64 -19.88
CA GLY A 107 -6.13 -4.27 -20.41
C GLY A 107 -6.37 -3.15 -19.40
N LYS A 108 -6.34 -3.45 -18.09
CA LYS A 108 -6.39 -2.45 -17.01
C LYS A 108 -5.09 -2.47 -16.22
N PRO A 109 -4.48 -1.31 -15.91
CA PRO A 109 -3.34 -1.26 -15.00
C PRO A 109 -3.79 -1.83 -13.65
N THR A 110 -3.12 -2.87 -13.19
CA THR A 110 -3.47 -3.56 -11.95
C THR A 110 -2.26 -3.60 -11.03
N THR A 111 -2.36 -2.94 -9.87
CA THR A 111 -1.39 -3.04 -8.77
C THR A 111 -1.29 -4.50 -8.33
N VAL A 112 -0.09 -5.05 -8.34
CA VAL A 112 0.15 -6.40 -7.85
C VAL A 112 0.11 -6.44 -6.33
N PHE A 113 -0.44 -7.53 -5.80
CA PHE A 113 -0.46 -7.82 -4.37
C PHE A 113 0.95 -7.76 -3.80
N THR A 114 1.23 -6.72 -3.02
CA THR A 114 2.52 -6.54 -2.37
C THR A 114 2.26 -6.28 -0.89
N VAL A 115 2.69 -7.23 -0.07
CA VAL A 115 2.78 -7.05 1.37
C VAL A 115 4.21 -6.62 1.67
N LEU A 116 4.36 -5.41 2.17
CA LEU A 116 5.64 -4.90 2.65
C LEU A 116 5.56 -4.82 4.17
N VAL A 117 6.32 -5.67 4.85
CA VAL A 117 6.58 -5.50 6.28
C VAL A 117 7.81 -4.60 6.37
N SER A 118 7.60 -3.33 6.70
CA SER A 118 8.70 -2.39 6.86
C SER A 118 8.90 -2.03 8.32
N SER A 119 10.13 -2.16 8.82
CA SER A 119 10.59 -1.54 10.07
C SER A 119 10.86 -0.04 9.91
N SER A 120 10.81 0.48 8.68
CA SER A 120 11.04 1.87 8.33
C SER A 120 10.24 2.20 7.06
N MET A 121 9.04 2.76 7.21
CA MET A 121 8.24 3.28 6.10
C MET A 121 9.16 4.07 5.16
N PRO A 122 9.40 3.64 3.90
CA PRO A 122 10.28 4.37 3.01
C PRO A 122 9.64 5.75 2.76
N MET A 123 10.18 6.78 3.39
CA MET A 123 9.85 8.15 3.06
C MET A 123 10.23 8.38 1.61
N ALA A 124 9.35 9.05 0.87
CA ALA A 124 9.49 9.41 -0.54
C ALA A 124 10.96 9.57 -0.94
N LYS A 125 11.48 8.66 -1.79
CA LYS A 125 12.78 8.88 -2.40
C LYS A 125 12.67 10.18 -3.21
N SER A 126 13.40 11.20 -2.76
CA SER A 126 13.58 12.45 -3.48
C SER A 126 13.92 12.13 -4.93
N ASN A 127 13.08 12.64 -5.84
CA ASN A 127 13.24 12.49 -7.29
C ASN A 127 14.62 13.03 -7.69
N THR A 128 15.62 12.13 -7.69
CA THR A 128 16.95 12.38 -8.22
C THR A 128 16.97 11.62 -9.52
N SER A 129 16.88 12.37 -10.61
CA SER A 129 17.16 11.87 -11.95
C SER A 129 18.43 11.04 -11.93
N LEU A 130 18.29 9.73 -12.11
CA LEU A 130 19.34 8.87 -12.64
C LEU A 130 18.69 8.04 -13.75
N MET A 131 18.34 8.72 -14.85
CA MET A 131 18.62 8.13 -16.15
C MET A 131 20.14 8.04 -16.28
N THR A 132 20.70 6.88 -16.00
CA THR A 132 21.82 6.36 -16.80
C THR A 132 21.73 4.83 -16.81
N SER A 133 21.23 4.34 -17.94
CA SER A 133 21.80 3.20 -18.67
C SER A 133 22.55 2.14 -17.85
N ARG A 134 21.96 0.95 -17.76
CA ARG A 134 22.70 -0.28 -18.10
C ARG A 134 21.77 -1.42 -18.48
N PRO A 135 22.19 -2.26 -19.44
CA PRO A 135 21.30 -2.91 -20.40
C PRO A 135 20.84 -4.28 -19.94
N ALA A 136 19.86 -4.79 -20.70
CA ALA A 136 19.40 -6.17 -20.71
C ALA A 136 20.54 -7.17 -20.52
N ILE A 137 20.41 -8.02 -19.49
CA ILE A 137 21.23 -9.21 -19.34
C ILE A 137 20.66 -10.26 -20.29
N THR A 138 21.21 -10.31 -21.50
CA THR A 138 21.18 -11.51 -22.34
C THR A 138 22.18 -12.52 -21.79
N THR A 139 21.68 -13.75 -21.61
CA THR A 139 22.40 -15.01 -21.38
C THR A 139 23.68 -15.14 -22.20
N THR A 140 24.75 -15.71 -21.63
CA THR A 140 25.47 -16.93 -22.11
C THR A 140 26.68 -17.22 -21.21
N TRP A 141 26.87 -18.52 -20.94
CA TRP A 141 28.01 -19.15 -20.29
C TRP A 141 29.29 -19.08 -21.15
N CYS A 142 30.45 -19.13 -20.49
CA CYS A 142 31.84 -19.11 -20.99
C CYS A 142 32.42 -17.73 -21.31
#